data_AF-F9ZDT5-F1
#
_entry.id   AF-F9ZDT5-F1
#
_cell.length_a   1.000
_cell.length_b   1.000
_cell.length_c   1.000
_cell.angle_alpha   90.00
_cell.angle_beta   90.00
_cell.angle_gamma   90.00
#
_symmetry.space_group_name_H-M   'P 1'
#
loop_
_entity.id
_entity.type
_entity.pdbx_description
1 polymer ?
#
loop_
_entity_poly.entity_id
_entity_poly.type
_entity_poly.pdbx_seq_one_letter_code
_entity_poly.pdbx_strand_id
1 'polypeptide(L)'
;MKTVNYEYGIYSLNLSQSEIIMLVSGYIPYVAFESDPEIPDAETLWIYYEPKENDIIPHIYPFPCRIISYVTLPHQTILTLTPNEFNAELMEMIEKFKTKMERAGECVHSTASLPQYTLS
;
A
#
# COMPACT_ATOMS: atom_id res chain seq x y z
N MET A 1 3.99 -4.02 -13.24
CA MET A 1 2.90 -4.90 -12.79
C MET A 1 3.21 -5.43 -11.40
N LYS A 2 2.33 -5.20 -10.43
CA LYS A 2 2.44 -5.80 -9.09
C LYS A 2 1.86 -7.20 -9.11
N THR A 3 2.46 -8.09 -8.36
CA THR A 3 2.03 -9.49 -8.27
C THR A 3 2.00 -9.90 -6.82
N VAL A 4 0.99 -10.69 -6.46
CA VAL A 4 0.94 -11.35 -5.16
C VAL A 4 1.70 -12.66 -5.27
N ASN A 5 2.60 -12.90 -4.32
CA ASN A 5 3.36 -14.14 -4.24
C ASN A 5 2.68 -15.07 -3.25
N TYR A 6 2.50 -16.34 -3.62
CA TYR A 6 2.00 -17.40 -2.75
C TYR A 6 3.08 -18.46 -2.54
N GLU A 7 3.65 -18.48 -1.34
CA GLU A 7 4.71 -19.42 -0.96
C GLU A 7 4.43 -19.99 0.43
N TYR A 8 4.60 -21.29 0.60
CA TYR A 8 4.43 -21.99 1.88
C TYR A 8 3.09 -21.72 2.60
N GLY A 9 2.01 -21.48 1.85
CA GLY A 9 0.70 -21.17 2.43
C GLY A 9 0.51 -19.70 2.82
N ILE A 10 1.42 -18.81 2.41
CA ILE A 10 1.42 -17.39 2.77
C ILE A 10 1.31 -16.56 1.50
N TYR A 11 0.31 -15.68 1.46
CA TYR A 11 0.19 -14.64 0.44
C TYR A 11 0.98 -13.40 0.88
N SER A 12 1.78 -12.87 -0.03
CA SER A 12 2.66 -11.73 0.23
C SER A 12 2.73 -10.76 -0.93
N LEU A 13 3.02 -9.49 -0.61
CA LEU A 13 3.14 -8.42 -1.57
C LEU A 13 4.24 -7.45 -1.16
N ASN A 14 5.07 -7.07 -2.14
CA ASN A 14 6.03 -5.98 -1.98
C ASN A 14 5.36 -4.65 -2.33
N LEU A 15 5.46 -3.67 -1.43
CA LEU A 15 4.99 -2.31 -1.66
C LEU A 15 6.16 -1.34 -1.74
N SER A 16 5.98 -0.28 -2.52
CA SER A 16 6.90 0.86 -2.51
C SER A 16 6.73 1.70 -1.24
N GLN A 17 7.71 2.55 -0.94
CA GLN A 17 7.65 3.48 0.18
C GLN A 17 6.35 4.28 0.24
N SER A 18 5.95 4.90 -0.88
CA SER A 18 4.74 5.73 -0.95
C SER A 18 3.49 4.93 -0.59
N GLU A 19 3.41 3.68 -1.03
CA GLU A 19 2.26 2.81 -0.78
C GLU A 19 2.19 2.38 0.68
N ILE A 20 3.33 2.11 1.31
CA ILE A 20 3.40 1.81 2.75
C ILE A 20 2.99 3.02 3.56
N ILE A 21 3.51 4.21 3.22
CA ILE A 21 3.11 5.46 3.88
C ILE A 21 1.60 5.63 3.79
N MET A 22 1.02 5.45 2.60
CA MET A 22 -0.41 5.63 2.37
C MET A 22 -1.27 4.59 3.10
N LEU A 23 -0.86 3.32 3.06
CA LEU A 23 -1.54 2.20 3.73
C LEU A 23 -1.53 2.38 5.24
N VAL A 24 -0.35 2.61 5.83
CA VAL A 24 -0.19 2.73 7.29
C VAL A 24 -0.81 4.03 7.80
N SER A 25 -0.78 5.11 7.01
CA SER A 25 -1.45 6.36 7.37
C SER A 25 -2.98 6.27 7.43
N GLY A 26 -3.59 5.21 6.89
CA GLY A 26 -5.04 5.07 6.79
C GLY A 26 -5.70 6.01 5.79
N TYR A 27 -4.93 6.79 5.01
CA TYR A 27 -5.48 7.72 4.03
C TYR A 27 -6.04 6.99 2.81
N ILE A 28 -5.30 5.98 2.33
CA ILE A 28 -5.67 5.16 1.18
C ILE A 28 -5.32 3.71 1.54
N PRO A 29 -6.25 2.93 2.13
CA PRO A 29 -6.03 1.52 2.44
C PRO A 29 -6.01 0.61 1.19
N TYR A 30 -6.07 1.17 -0.02
CA TYR A 30 -6.24 0.38 -1.24
C TYR A 30 -4.93 0.12 -1.97
N VAL A 31 -4.79 -1.10 -2.47
CA VAL A 31 -3.72 -1.50 -3.38
C VAL A 31 -4.32 -1.94 -4.70
N ALA A 32 -3.86 -1.32 -5.78
CA ALA A 32 -4.33 -1.61 -7.13
C ALA A 32 -3.40 -2.57 -7.88
N PHE A 33 -4.03 -3.48 -8.62
CA PHE A 33 -3.42 -4.47 -9.50
C PHE A 33 -3.98 -4.33 -10.91
N GLU A 34 -3.15 -4.55 -11.93
CA GLU A 34 -3.57 -4.49 -13.34
C GLU A 34 -4.46 -5.69 -13.73
N SER A 35 -4.34 -6.80 -12.99
CA SER A 35 -5.12 -8.02 -13.16
C SER A 35 -5.64 -8.51 -11.81
N ASP A 36 -6.49 -9.54 -11.84
CA ASP A 36 -6.83 -10.30 -10.64
C ASP A 36 -5.54 -10.81 -9.96
N PRO A 37 -5.30 -10.52 -8.67
CA PRO A 37 -4.16 -11.03 -7.93
C PRO A 37 -4.30 -12.51 -7.51
N GLU A 38 -5.41 -13.18 -7.82
CA GLU A 38 -5.67 -14.61 -7.52
C GLU A 38 -5.63 -14.95 -6.02
N ILE A 39 -6.02 -14.01 -5.16
CA ILE A 39 -6.09 -14.23 -3.70
C ILE A 39 -7.52 -14.64 -3.31
N PRO A 40 -7.71 -15.74 -2.57
CA PRO A 40 -9.00 -16.09 -1.98
C PRO A 40 -9.57 -15.04 -1.01
N ASP A 41 -10.88 -15.04 -0.85
CA ASP A 41 -11.59 -14.09 0.01
C ASP A 41 -11.19 -14.20 1.49
N ALA A 42 -11.17 -13.04 2.19
CA ALA A 42 -10.92 -12.91 3.64
C ALA A 42 -9.53 -13.38 4.12
N GLU A 43 -8.55 -13.45 3.22
CA GLU A 43 -7.18 -13.84 3.56
C GLU A 43 -6.32 -12.69 4.13
N THR A 44 -5.19 -13.08 4.71
CA THR A 44 -4.15 -12.16 5.20
C THR A 44 -3.04 -12.04 4.17
N LEU A 45 -2.74 -10.81 3.77
CA LEU A 45 -1.65 -10.47 2.88
C LEU A 45 -0.48 -9.91 3.69
N TRP A 46 0.67 -10.55 3.60
CA TRP A 46 1.89 -10.06 4.24
C TRP A 46 2.54 -8.98 3.38
N ILE A 47 2.73 -7.80 3.98
CA ILE A 47 3.32 -6.66 3.30
C ILE A 47 4.81 -6.63 3.59
N TYR A 48 5.59 -6.67 2.51
CA TYR A 48 7.04 -6.58 2.53
C TYR A 48 7.49 -5.22 1.99
N TYR A 49 8.62 -4.77 2.53
CA TYR A 49 9.28 -3.55 2.12
C TYR A 49 10.78 -3.75 2.09
N GLU A 50 11.38 -3.49 0.93
CA GLU A 50 12.82 -3.43 0.80
C GLU A 50 13.24 -1.97 0.62
N PRO A 51 13.78 -1.32 1.67
CA PRO A 51 14.17 0.08 1.60
C PRO A 51 15.34 0.28 0.64
N LYS A 52 15.26 1.32 -0.17
CA LYS A 52 16.34 1.80 -1.06
C LYS A 52 17.17 2.87 -0.37
N GLU A 53 18.35 3.17 -0.93
CA GLU A 53 19.32 4.11 -0.33
C GLU A 53 18.75 5.51 -0.05
N ASN A 54 17.79 5.97 -0.87
CA ASN A 54 17.14 7.28 -0.72
C ASN A 54 15.76 7.21 -0.05
N ASP A 55 15.37 6.04 0.45
CA ASP A 55 14.11 5.89 1.15
C ASP A 55 14.21 6.46 2.56
N ILE A 56 13.10 7.07 2.98
CA ILE A 56 12.89 7.80 4.22
C ILE A 56 12.36 6.87 5.31
N ILE A 57 11.57 5.85 4.93
CA ILE A 57 11.19 4.76 5.82
C ILE A 57 12.38 3.79 5.90
N PRO A 58 12.88 3.47 7.11
CA PRO A 58 13.90 2.45 7.32
C PRO A 58 13.32 1.06 7.03
N HIS A 59 14.17 0.04 7.14
CA HIS A 59 13.69 -1.33 7.08
C HIS A 59 12.62 -1.57 8.16
N ILE A 60 11.46 -2.06 7.75
CA ILE A 60 10.39 -2.51 8.64
C ILE A 60 10.22 -4.01 8.48
N TYR A 61 9.90 -4.70 9.58
CA TYR A 61 9.56 -6.11 9.49
C TYR A 61 8.29 -6.30 8.66
N PRO A 62 8.20 -7.38 7.87
CA PRO A 62 6.96 -7.71 7.17
C PRO A 62 5.80 -7.78 8.15
N PHE A 63 4.68 -7.19 7.77
CA PHE A 63 3.52 -7.09 8.66
C PHE A 63 2.24 -7.60 7.98
N PRO A 64 1.35 -8.26 8.73
CA PRO A 64 0.12 -8.82 8.17
C PRO A 64 -0.94 -7.72 7.97
N CYS A 65 -1.56 -7.73 6.80
CA CYS A 65 -2.75 -6.95 6.48
C CYS A 65 -3.93 -7.87 6.18
N ARG A 66 -5.12 -7.55 6.70
CA ARG A 66 -6.37 -8.19 6.30
C ARG A 66 -6.95 -7.54 5.07
N ILE A 67 -7.46 -8.36 4.16
CA ILE A 67 -8.28 -7.90 3.04
C ILE A 67 -9.69 -7.63 3.59
N ILE A 68 -10.12 -6.37 3.54
CA ILE A 68 -11.44 -5.93 3.99
C ILE A 68 -12.47 -6.02 2.88
N SER A 69 -12.06 -5.69 1.66
CA SER A 69 -12.90 -5.78 0.46
C SER A 69 -12.03 -5.82 -0.79
N TYR A 70 -12.61 -6.25 -1.89
CA TYR A 70 -12.03 -6.09 -3.22
C TYR A 70 -13.08 -5.56 -4.19
N VAL A 71 -12.60 -4.83 -5.21
CA VAL A 71 -13.40 -4.35 -6.33
C VAL A 71 -12.65 -4.67 -7.61
N THR A 72 -13.31 -5.37 -8.52
CA THR A 72 -12.77 -5.67 -9.85
C THR A 72 -13.43 -4.78 -10.89
N LEU A 73 -12.59 -4.01 -11.58
CA LEU A 73 -12.92 -3.18 -12.73
C LEU A 73 -12.37 -3.86 -14.00
N PRO A 74 -12.82 -3.49 -15.22
CA PRO A 74 -12.43 -4.18 -16.45
C PRO A 74 -10.93 -4.34 -16.72
N HIS A 75 -10.08 -3.49 -16.14
CA HIS A 75 -8.62 -3.50 -16.31
C HIS A 75 -7.87 -3.30 -14.99
N GLN A 76 -8.52 -3.50 -13.84
CA GLN A 76 -7.91 -3.24 -12.56
C GLN A 76 -8.64 -3.97 -11.43
N THR A 77 -7.91 -4.57 -10.51
CA THR A 77 -8.44 -5.08 -9.24
C THR A 77 -7.90 -4.24 -8.10
N ILE A 78 -8.77 -3.78 -7.21
CA ILE A 78 -8.41 -2.95 -6.06
C ILE A 78 -8.73 -3.73 -4.79
N LEU A 79 -7.72 -3.97 -3.96
CA LEU A 79 -7.87 -4.56 -2.63
C LEU A 79 -7.86 -3.48 -1.57
N THR A 80 -8.87 -3.44 -0.71
CA THR A 80 -8.84 -2.63 0.52
C THR A 80 -8.21 -3.45 1.63
N LEU A 81 -7.12 -2.94 2.21
CA LEU A 81 -6.32 -3.60 3.22
C LEU A 81 -6.37 -2.85 4.55
N THR A 82 -6.39 -3.57 5.66
CA THR A 82 -6.15 -3.01 6.99
C THR A 82 -4.98 -3.73 7.65
N PRO A 83 -4.00 -3.04 8.24
CA PRO A 83 -3.00 -3.68 9.09
C PRO A 83 -3.68 -4.40 10.27
N ASN A 84 -3.27 -5.64 10.57
CA ASN A 84 -3.79 -6.41 11.72
C ASN A 84 -3.20 -5.94 13.04
N GLU A 85 -1.91 -5.57 13.02
CA GLU A 85 -1.19 -5.08 14.19
C GLU A 85 -0.66 -3.68 13.90
N PHE A 86 -0.95 -2.77 14.83
CA PHE A 86 -0.66 -1.36 14.68
C PHE A 86 0.71 -1.06 15.26
N ASN A 87 1.72 -0.88 14.41
CA ASN A 87 3.07 -0.53 14.85
C ASN A 87 3.13 0.97 15.21
N ALA A 88 3.12 1.28 16.52
CA ALA A 88 3.18 2.64 17.04
C ALA A 88 4.46 3.40 16.61
N GLU A 89 5.60 2.72 16.53
CA GLU A 89 6.87 3.33 16.10
C GLU A 89 6.82 3.74 14.63
N LEU A 90 6.19 2.90 13.79
CA LEU A 90 5.99 3.21 12.38
C LEU A 90 5.06 4.41 12.18
N MET A 91 4.01 4.53 13.00
CA MET A 91 3.13 5.70 12.97
C MET A 91 3.82 6.98 13.40
N GLU A 92 4.57 6.96 14.49
CA GLU A 92 5.34 8.14 14.95
C GLU A 92 6.32 8.61 13.87
N MET A 93 6.93 7.67 13.15
CA MET A 93 7.85 7.97 12.06
C MET A 93 7.15 8.57 10.84
N ILE A 94 6.00 8.01 10.46
CA ILE A 94 5.17 8.54 9.38
C ILE A 94 4.64 9.93 9.74
N GLU A 95 4.26 10.19 10.99
CA GLU A 95 3.86 11.53 11.44
C GLU A 95 5.02 12.53 11.37
N LYS A 96 6.22 12.13 11.80
CA LYS A 96 7.44 12.95 11.64
C LYS A 96 7.71 13.24 10.16
N PHE A 97 7.49 12.26 9.27
CA PHE A 97 7.63 12.44 7.84
C PHE A 97 6.60 13.43 7.28
N LYS A 98 5.31 13.26 7.58
CA LYS A 98 4.24 14.21 7.20
C LYS A 98 4.56 15.63 7.65
N THR A 99 4.96 15.79 8.91
CA THR A 99 5.34 17.09 9.49
C THR A 99 6.52 17.74 8.74
N LYS A 100 7.49 16.93 8.29
CA LYS A 100 8.62 17.43 7.48
C LYS A 100 8.17 17.85 6.07
N MET A 101 7.28 17.09 5.43
CA MET A 101 6.76 17.42 4.11
C MET A 101 5.87 18.67 4.11
N GLU A 102 4.99 18.80 5.10
CA GLU A 102 4.15 20.00 5.29
C GLU A 102 5.03 21.26 5.46
N ARG A 103 6.14 21.15 6.20
CA ARG A 103 7.12 22.24 6.36
C ARG A 103 7.91 22.55 5.08
N ALA A 104 8.08 21.57 4.19
CA ALA A 104 8.78 21.74 2.92
C ALA A 104 7.88 22.33 1.82
N GLY A 105 6.57 22.46 2.04
CA GLY A 105 5.60 22.89 1.01
C GLY A 105 5.37 21.85 -0.09
N GLU A 106 5.90 20.64 0.08
CA GLU A 106 5.74 19.53 -0.85
C GLU A 106 4.52 18.72 -0.42
N CYS A 107 3.37 18.95 -1.06
CA CYS A 107 2.24 18.06 -0.96
C CYS A 107 2.53 16.81 -1.79
N VAL A 108 2.42 15.61 -1.20
CA VAL A 108 2.38 14.35 -1.98
C VAL A 108 1.05 14.32 -2.72
N HIS A 109 0.98 15.04 -3.84
CA HIS A 109 -0.09 14.84 -4.80
C HIS A 109 0.18 13.51 -5.49
N SER A 110 -0.75 12.58 -5.31
CA SER A 110 -0.81 11.41 -6.18
C SER A 110 -0.94 11.92 -7.61
N THR A 111 0.05 11.64 -8.45
CA THR A 111 0.00 11.89 -9.89
C THR A 111 -0.88 10.87 -10.62
N ALA A 112 -1.72 10.12 -9.87
CA ALA A 112 -2.82 9.34 -10.42
C ALA A 112 -3.77 10.29 -11.15
N SER A 113 -3.41 10.57 -12.40
CA SER A 113 -4.24 11.22 -13.38
C SER A 113 -5.42 10.28 -13.57
N LEU A 114 -6.63 10.77 -13.28
CA LEU A 114 -7.86 10.08 -13.68
C LEU A 114 -7.72 9.68 -15.16
N PRO A 115 -7.97 8.42 -15.55
CA PRO A 115 -7.96 8.05 -16.95
C PRO A 115 -8.93 8.97 -17.70
N GLN A 116 -8.48 9.58 -18.79
CA GLN A 116 -9.18 10.60 -19.59
C GLN A 116 -10.48 10.12 -20.27
N TYR A 117 -11.02 8.98 -19.89
CA TYR A 117 -12.21 8.39 -20.53
C TYR A 117 -13.55 8.84 -19.94
N THR A 118 -13.59 9.87 -19.08
CA THR A 118 -14.84 10.47 -18.57
C THR A 118 -15.24 11.79 -19.23
N LEU A 119 -14.62 12.15 -20.36
CA LEU A 119 -15.02 13.30 -21.20
C LEU A 119 -15.52 12.85 -22.59
N SER A 120 -16.44 11.90 -22.63
CA SER A 120 -17.17 11.54 -23.85
C SER A 120 -18.67 11.54 -23.58
#